data_AF-A0A941E3L4-F1
#
_entry.id   AF-A0A941E3L4-F1
#
_cell.length_a   1.000
_cell.length_b   1.000
_cell.length_c   1.000
_cell.angle_alpha   90.00
_cell.angle_beta   90.00
_cell.angle_gamma   90.00
#
_symmetry.space_group_name_H-M   'P 1'
#
loop_
_entity.id
_entity.type
_entity.pdbx_description
1 polymer ?
#
loop_
_entity_poly.entity_id
_entity_poly.type
_entity_poly.pdbx_seq_one_letter_code
_entity_poly.pdbx_strand_id
1 'polypeptide(L)'
;MKWSALSSTAHVAVGGQGAVPVIHLAGELDARCAHGVLDMMAQARRAGGDRLVVEASRVTYCTIASARALYEAQTNLRACGVRLELRAPHSAMRQVLESTGLSLCDERERPPTPPQAHVEELTEALDAATSIAGTRMGMAQLLDRDAQALRLVAHVGLGARFTAFFETAGYGETGAGDVQLTRPVFSEDVTADERYGGSPELAAMLEAGIGSCASAPVTTSTGQLLGVVTAYRPEAGTWSTAQREGLLRLRVQQESDDPGAPSARAPGAAATSPGSPGREREREETMRLLRRLAALPDSDPERARLRTQVIEDHMNYARHLARRYVRAHHAAGEDFEQVAYLGLVKAVDNFDPEYGTGFLGYATPMILGEIKRHFRDGTWAVHVPRHLQELTAAMYKAKDALRTELGREPTVRELAARLDVGEDDVVQALDAADAYRTASLDRPVGEGEGSASLGELLGSEDPGFEHAVNHEVLRGLMAELSERDKKILLMRYFRGMTQHEIGAVIGTSQMQVSRLLTKIIARLRDGFFPDDDEAESTADAGR
;
A
#
# COMPACT_ATOMS: atom_id res chain seq x y z
N MET A 1 -22.15 -23.75 -16.14
CA MET A 1 -21.67 -22.78 -17.15
C MET A 1 -20.62 -23.48 -18.01
N LYS A 2 -20.63 -23.32 -19.35
CA LYS A 2 -19.68 -23.98 -20.25
C LYS A 2 -18.63 -22.98 -20.74
N TRP A 3 -17.36 -23.24 -20.43
CA TRP A 3 -16.23 -22.42 -20.84
C TRP A 3 -15.68 -22.84 -22.21
N SER A 4 -15.22 -21.88 -22.99
CA SER A 4 -14.59 -22.04 -24.29
C SER A 4 -13.26 -21.28 -24.31
N ALA A 5 -12.24 -21.82 -24.97
CA ALA A 5 -10.94 -21.16 -25.07
C ALA A 5 -11.00 -19.99 -26.08
N LEU A 6 -10.56 -18.81 -25.65
CA LEU A 6 -10.28 -17.65 -26.52
C LEU A 6 -8.84 -17.67 -27.04
N SER A 7 -7.91 -18.19 -26.21
CA SER A 7 -6.51 -18.41 -26.55
C SER A 7 -5.97 -19.59 -25.73
N SER A 8 -4.66 -19.85 -25.80
CA SER A 8 -4.00 -20.84 -24.93
C SER A 8 -4.08 -20.50 -23.44
N THR A 9 -4.31 -19.23 -23.11
CA THR A 9 -4.27 -18.71 -21.74
C THR A 9 -5.51 -17.91 -21.33
N ALA A 10 -6.45 -17.68 -22.26
CA ALA A 10 -7.71 -16.98 -22.00
C ALA A 10 -8.92 -17.84 -22.33
N HIS A 11 -9.95 -17.72 -21.49
CA HIS A 11 -11.20 -18.46 -21.60
C HIS A 11 -12.38 -17.52 -21.47
N VAL A 12 -13.48 -17.89 -22.11
CA VAL A 12 -14.75 -17.19 -22.05
C VAL A 12 -15.89 -18.15 -21.78
N ALA A 13 -16.87 -17.69 -21.02
CA ALA A 13 -18.16 -18.34 -20.94
C ALA A 13 -19.27 -17.31 -21.07
N VAL A 14 -20.40 -17.73 -21.63
CA VAL A 14 -21.63 -16.95 -21.57
C VAL A 14 -22.54 -17.61 -20.56
N GLY A 15 -23.05 -16.81 -19.63
CA GLY A 15 -24.04 -17.22 -18.66
C GLY A 15 -24.96 -16.07 -18.28
N GLY A 16 -25.86 -16.37 -17.35
CA GLY A 16 -26.83 -15.42 -16.82
C GLY A 16 -28.02 -16.15 -16.23
N GLN A 17 -28.41 -15.80 -15.01
CA GLN A 17 -29.74 -16.09 -14.48
C GLN A 17 -30.61 -14.83 -14.70
N GLY A 18 -31.51 -14.86 -15.68
CA GLY A 18 -32.43 -13.75 -15.98
C GLY A 18 -32.21 -13.09 -17.35
N ALA A 19 -32.85 -11.93 -17.57
CA ALA A 19 -32.98 -11.24 -18.85
C ALA A 19 -31.73 -10.45 -19.31
N VAL A 20 -30.61 -10.49 -18.58
CA VAL A 20 -29.37 -9.75 -18.90
C VAL A 20 -28.25 -10.74 -19.22
N PRO A 21 -27.65 -10.68 -20.43
CA PRO A 21 -26.53 -11.54 -20.78
C PRO A 21 -25.26 -11.17 -20.00
N VAL A 22 -24.57 -12.18 -19.45
CA VAL A 22 -23.29 -12.04 -18.74
C VAL A 22 -22.20 -12.81 -19.49
N ILE A 23 -21.12 -12.11 -19.85
CA ILE A 23 -19.92 -12.69 -20.45
C ILE A 23 -18.85 -12.77 -19.37
N HIS A 24 -18.42 -13.99 -19.04
CA HIS A 24 -17.37 -14.23 -18.06
C HIS A 24 -16.04 -14.40 -18.79
N LEU A 25 -15.04 -13.60 -18.44
CA LEU A 25 -13.69 -13.64 -18.98
C LEU A 25 -12.72 -14.14 -17.91
N ALA A 26 -11.82 -15.04 -18.28
CA ALA A 26 -10.81 -15.59 -17.40
C ALA A 26 -9.45 -15.74 -18.11
N GLY A 27 -8.35 -15.56 -17.38
CA GLY A 27 -6.99 -15.73 -17.85
C GLY A 27 -6.35 -14.47 -18.44
N GLU A 28 -5.39 -14.66 -19.36
CA GLU A 28 -4.55 -13.58 -19.89
C GLU A 28 -5.14 -12.99 -21.18
N LEU A 29 -5.81 -11.83 -21.07
CA LEU A 29 -6.37 -11.10 -22.20
C LEU A 29 -5.28 -10.35 -22.99
N ASP A 30 -4.58 -11.10 -23.82
CA ASP A 30 -3.64 -10.56 -24.81
C ASP A 30 -4.35 -9.98 -26.06
N ALA A 31 -3.60 -9.29 -26.91
CA ALA A 31 -4.14 -8.65 -28.11
C ALA A 31 -4.83 -9.63 -29.09
N ARG A 32 -4.49 -10.93 -29.03
CA ARG A 32 -5.10 -11.96 -29.89
C ARG A 32 -6.52 -12.31 -29.42
N CYS A 33 -6.80 -12.12 -28.13
CA CYS A 33 -8.11 -12.36 -27.52
C CYS A 33 -9.15 -11.29 -27.90
N ALA A 34 -8.70 -10.08 -28.30
CA ALA A 34 -9.57 -8.94 -28.54
C ALA A 34 -10.70 -9.23 -29.55
N HIS A 35 -10.38 -9.91 -30.67
CA HIS A 35 -11.38 -10.22 -31.69
C HIS A 35 -12.46 -11.20 -31.18
N GLY A 36 -12.04 -12.23 -30.45
CA GLY A 36 -12.98 -13.22 -29.89
C GLY A 36 -13.90 -12.62 -28.82
N VAL A 37 -13.39 -11.69 -27.99
CA VAL A 37 -14.21 -10.97 -27.01
C VAL A 37 -15.23 -10.05 -27.71
N LEU A 38 -14.83 -9.35 -28.77
CA LEU A 38 -15.72 -8.50 -29.57
C LEU A 38 -16.84 -9.30 -30.25
N ASP A 39 -16.51 -10.45 -30.84
CA ASP A 39 -17.48 -11.35 -31.47
C ASP A 39 -18.50 -11.88 -30.44
N MET A 40 -18.04 -12.21 -29.25
CA MET A 40 -18.89 -12.63 -28.13
C MET A 40 -19.85 -11.52 -27.68
N MET A 41 -19.37 -10.28 -27.57
CA MET A 41 -20.22 -9.13 -27.25
C MET A 41 -21.25 -8.86 -28.35
N ALA A 42 -20.85 -9.00 -29.62
CA ALA A 42 -21.76 -8.88 -30.76
C ALA A 42 -22.81 -10.01 -30.81
N GLN A 43 -22.45 -11.23 -30.37
CA GLN A 43 -23.37 -12.36 -30.27
C GLN A 43 -24.33 -12.20 -29.08
N ALA A 44 -23.84 -11.76 -27.92
CA ALA A 44 -24.65 -11.48 -26.73
C ALA A 44 -25.66 -10.35 -26.99
N ARG A 45 -25.30 -9.34 -27.81
CA ARG A 45 -26.24 -8.31 -28.27
C ARG A 45 -27.45 -8.89 -29.03
N ARG A 46 -27.25 -9.96 -29.81
CA ARG A 46 -28.35 -10.58 -30.58
C ARG A 46 -29.36 -11.32 -29.69
N ALA A 47 -29.00 -11.62 -28.44
CA ALA A 47 -29.90 -12.26 -27.47
C ALA A 47 -30.96 -11.31 -26.89
N GLY A 48 -30.85 -10.00 -27.13
CA GLY A 48 -31.81 -8.98 -26.70
C GLY A 48 -31.55 -8.47 -25.28
N GLY A 49 -31.50 -7.15 -25.11
CA GLY A 49 -31.27 -6.47 -23.83
C GLY A 49 -30.69 -5.07 -24.01
N ASP A 50 -31.00 -4.16 -23.10
CA ASP A 50 -30.42 -2.80 -23.01
C ASP A 50 -29.13 -2.77 -22.18
N ARG A 51 -28.74 -3.90 -21.57
CA ARG A 51 -27.57 -4.06 -20.70
C ARG A 51 -26.80 -5.32 -21.08
N LEU A 52 -25.47 -5.23 -21.05
CA LEU A 52 -24.54 -6.33 -21.24
C LEU A 52 -23.51 -6.28 -20.12
N VAL A 53 -23.32 -7.39 -19.41
CA VAL A 53 -22.37 -7.46 -18.30
C VAL A 53 -21.15 -8.27 -18.74
N VAL A 54 -19.95 -7.75 -18.48
CA VAL A 54 -18.69 -8.47 -18.61
C VAL A 54 -18.12 -8.67 -17.22
N GLU A 55 -18.06 -9.91 -16.78
CA GLU A 55 -17.45 -10.32 -15.52
C GLU A 55 -15.96 -10.60 -15.75
N ALA A 56 -15.10 -9.75 -15.18
CA ALA A 56 -13.65 -9.77 -15.42
C ALA A 56 -12.83 -9.99 -14.14
N SER A 57 -13.45 -10.52 -13.08
CA SER A 57 -12.78 -10.94 -11.84
C SER A 57 -11.65 -11.92 -12.02
N ARG A 58 -11.62 -12.66 -13.14
CA ARG A 58 -10.64 -13.72 -13.41
C ARG A 58 -9.63 -13.35 -14.50
N VAL A 59 -9.58 -12.08 -14.91
CA VAL A 59 -8.62 -11.59 -15.92
C VAL A 59 -7.28 -11.29 -15.24
N THR A 60 -6.40 -12.28 -15.18
CA THR A 60 -5.12 -12.18 -14.46
C THR A 60 -4.10 -11.27 -15.14
N TYR A 61 -4.29 -11.01 -16.44
CA TYR A 61 -3.46 -10.11 -17.23
C TYR A 61 -4.31 -9.49 -18.35
N CYS A 62 -4.10 -8.20 -18.64
CA CYS A 62 -4.77 -7.52 -19.73
C CYS A 62 -3.76 -6.62 -20.44
N THR A 63 -3.65 -6.73 -21.76
CA THR A 63 -2.81 -5.78 -22.51
C THR A 63 -3.54 -4.48 -22.77
N ILE A 64 -2.80 -3.39 -22.97
CA ILE A 64 -3.36 -2.08 -23.39
C ILE A 64 -4.24 -2.23 -24.64
N ALA A 65 -3.81 -3.07 -25.60
CA ALA A 65 -4.58 -3.34 -26.82
C ALA A 65 -5.95 -3.97 -26.52
N SER A 66 -6.01 -4.94 -25.61
CA SER A 66 -7.26 -5.59 -25.17
C SER A 66 -8.16 -4.64 -24.40
N ALA A 67 -7.58 -3.85 -23.49
CA ALA A 67 -8.32 -2.82 -22.74
C ALA A 67 -8.94 -1.78 -23.69
N ARG A 68 -8.18 -1.32 -24.68
CA ARG A 68 -8.66 -0.39 -25.72
C ARG A 68 -9.77 -1.01 -26.58
N ALA A 69 -9.61 -2.28 -26.98
CA ALA A 69 -10.65 -2.98 -27.74
C ALA A 69 -11.97 -3.08 -26.96
N LEU A 70 -11.92 -3.36 -25.66
CA LEU A 70 -13.09 -3.37 -24.78
C LEU A 70 -13.73 -1.97 -24.65
N TYR A 71 -12.91 -0.92 -24.58
CA TYR A 71 -13.41 0.46 -24.54
C TYR A 71 -14.08 0.90 -25.84
N GLU A 72 -13.49 0.56 -26.98
CA GLU A 72 -14.09 0.77 -28.30
C GLU A 72 -15.41 -0.03 -28.44
N ALA A 73 -15.45 -1.25 -27.92
CA ALA A 73 -16.67 -2.05 -27.85
C ALA A 73 -17.76 -1.38 -27.01
N GLN A 74 -17.43 -0.88 -25.82
CA GLN A 74 -18.36 -0.15 -24.96
C GLN A 74 -18.92 1.07 -25.69
N THR A 75 -18.06 1.85 -26.36
CA THR A 75 -18.45 3.05 -27.11
C THR A 75 -19.44 2.70 -28.23
N ASN A 76 -19.14 1.64 -28.99
CA ASN A 76 -20.00 1.16 -30.07
C ASN A 76 -21.34 0.60 -29.56
N LEU A 77 -21.32 -0.10 -28.42
CA LEU A 77 -22.54 -0.61 -27.78
C LEU A 77 -23.42 0.53 -27.23
N ARG A 78 -22.82 1.55 -26.61
CA ARG A 78 -23.52 2.76 -26.15
C ARG A 78 -24.21 3.47 -27.31
N ALA A 79 -23.57 3.59 -28.46
CA ALA A 79 -24.18 4.17 -29.67
C ALA A 79 -25.39 3.37 -30.17
N CYS A 80 -25.47 2.08 -29.84
CA CYS A 80 -26.61 1.20 -30.15
C CYS A 80 -27.65 1.12 -29.01
N GLY A 81 -27.54 1.95 -27.96
CA GLY A 81 -28.45 1.94 -26.82
C GLY A 81 -28.23 0.79 -25.83
N VAL A 82 -27.08 0.12 -25.87
CA VAL A 82 -26.74 -0.98 -24.94
C VAL A 82 -25.66 -0.51 -23.97
N ARG A 83 -25.93 -0.61 -22.67
CA ARG A 83 -24.97 -0.29 -21.62
C ARG A 83 -24.08 -1.48 -21.32
N LEU A 84 -22.79 -1.35 -21.61
CA LEU A 84 -21.78 -2.32 -21.16
C LEU A 84 -21.34 -1.99 -19.73
N GLU A 85 -21.42 -2.99 -18.85
CA GLU A 85 -20.95 -2.93 -17.47
C GLU A 85 -19.82 -3.93 -17.26
N LEU A 86 -18.69 -3.44 -16.75
CA LEU A 86 -17.57 -4.27 -16.35
C LEU A 86 -17.67 -4.57 -14.85
N ARG A 87 -17.86 -5.83 -14.47
CA ARG A 87 -17.94 -6.26 -13.07
C ARG A 87 -16.62 -6.82 -12.58
N ALA A 88 -16.34 -6.43 -11.34
CA ALA A 88 -15.21 -6.86 -10.53
C ALA A 88 -13.89 -7.02 -11.31
N PRO A 89 -13.44 -6.04 -12.13
CA PRO A 89 -12.20 -6.22 -12.89
C PRO A 89 -11.05 -6.53 -11.94
N HIS A 90 -10.27 -7.56 -12.26
CA HIS A 90 -9.07 -7.92 -11.52
C HIS A 90 -8.07 -6.74 -11.48
N SER A 91 -7.25 -6.65 -10.43
CA SER A 91 -6.32 -5.54 -10.20
C SER A 91 -5.42 -5.21 -11.40
N ALA A 92 -4.89 -6.24 -12.07
CA ALA A 92 -4.10 -6.11 -13.29
C ALA A 92 -4.83 -5.40 -14.44
N MET A 93 -6.12 -5.68 -14.64
CA MET A 93 -6.94 -5.02 -15.65
C MET A 93 -7.28 -3.58 -15.23
N ARG A 94 -7.55 -3.34 -13.94
CA ARG A 94 -7.78 -1.98 -13.42
C ARG A 94 -6.59 -1.07 -13.64
N GLN A 95 -5.38 -1.54 -13.32
CA GLN A 95 -4.16 -0.76 -13.48
C GLN A 95 -3.91 -0.34 -14.94
N VAL A 96 -4.25 -1.22 -15.89
CA VAL A 96 -4.14 -0.92 -17.33
C VAL A 96 -5.22 0.06 -17.78
N LEU A 97 -6.44 -0.03 -17.25
CA LEU A 97 -7.51 0.94 -17.53
C LEU A 97 -7.19 2.32 -16.93
N GLU A 98 -6.66 2.36 -15.72
CA GLU A 98 -6.24 3.58 -15.03
C GLU A 98 -5.06 4.26 -15.74
N SER A 99 -4.03 3.50 -16.13
CA SER A 99 -2.86 4.05 -16.82
C SER A 99 -3.16 4.56 -18.23
N THR A 100 -4.22 4.05 -18.86
CA THR A 100 -4.66 4.48 -20.20
C THR A 100 -5.75 5.56 -20.15
N GLY A 101 -6.26 5.89 -18.97
CA GLY A 101 -7.39 6.82 -18.80
C GLY A 101 -8.71 6.29 -19.38
N LEU A 102 -8.81 4.99 -19.65
CA LEU A 102 -10.00 4.37 -20.24
C LEU A 102 -11.02 4.07 -19.14
N SER A 103 -12.10 4.85 -19.09
CA SER A 103 -13.19 4.59 -18.15
C SER A 103 -14.18 3.59 -18.73
N LEU A 104 -14.00 2.32 -18.36
CA LEU A 104 -14.96 1.24 -18.65
C LEU A 104 -16.12 1.16 -17.65
N CYS A 105 -16.07 1.92 -16.55
CA CYS A 105 -16.98 1.82 -15.41
C CYS A 105 -17.77 3.11 -15.17
N ASP A 106 -18.97 2.97 -14.62
CA ASP A 106 -19.65 4.03 -13.89
C ASP A 106 -19.21 3.89 -12.42
N GLU A 107 -18.52 4.89 -11.85
CA GLU A 107 -17.83 4.79 -10.53
C GLU A 107 -18.76 4.53 -9.32
N ARG A 108 -20.07 4.40 -9.54
CA ARG A 108 -21.11 4.32 -8.50
C ARG A 108 -21.29 2.95 -7.86
N GLU A 109 -20.63 1.90 -8.34
CA GLU A 109 -20.75 0.53 -7.81
C GLU A 109 -19.38 -0.02 -7.39
N ARG A 110 -18.57 0.80 -6.70
CA ARG A 110 -17.40 0.30 -5.98
C ARG A 110 -17.88 -0.27 -4.64
N PRO A 111 -17.88 -1.60 -4.43
CA PRO A 111 -18.23 -2.17 -3.14
C PRO A 111 -17.24 -1.65 -2.08
N PRO A 112 -17.74 -1.29 -0.89
CA PRO A 112 -16.95 -0.63 0.14
C PRO A 112 -15.73 -1.47 0.53
N THR A 113 -14.63 -0.79 0.88
CA THR A 113 -13.45 -1.45 1.45
C THR A 113 -13.90 -2.24 2.69
N PRO A 114 -13.55 -3.53 2.79
CA PRO A 114 -14.02 -4.34 3.89
C PRO A 114 -13.54 -3.78 5.24
N PRO A 115 -14.38 -3.84 6.30
CA PRO A 115 -13.98 -3.36 7.62
C PRO A 115 -12.68 -4.01 8.07
N GLN A 116 -11.72 -3.21 8.51
CA GLN A 116 -10.38 -3.68 8.87
C GLN A 116 -10.40 -4.75 9.97
N ALA A 117 -11.33 -4.64 10.92
CA ALA A 117 -11.57 -5.66 11.95
C ALA A 117 -11.89 -7.04 11.36
N HIS A 118 -12.69 -7.12 10.30
CA HIS A 118 -13.03 -8.40 9.66
C HIS A 118 -11.84 -9.03 8.93
N VAL A 119 -10.94 -8.19 8.39
CA VAL A 119 -9.69 -8.65 7.75
C VAL A 119 -8.73 -9.21 8.81
N GLU A 120 -8.62 -8.54 9.96
CA GLU A 120 -7.81 -8.99 11.09
C GLU A 120 -8.33 -10.33 11.65
N GLU A 121 -9.63 -10.46 11.91
CA GLU A 121 -10.26 -11.71 12.38
C GLU A 121 -10.01 -12.88 11.42
N LEU A 122 -10.12 -12.66 10.11
CA LEU A 122 -9.86 -13.69 9.09
C LEU A 122 -8.38 -14.05 8.99
N THR A 123 -7.49 -13.09 9.22
CA THR A 123 -6.04 -13.32 9.23
C THR A 123 -5.64 -14.16 10.44
N GLU A 124 -6.20 -13.89 11.62
CA GLU A 124 -5.98 -14.70 12.82
C GLU A 124 -6.53 -16.12 12.66
N ALA A 125 -7.73 -16.24 12.07
CA ALA A 125 -8.32 -17.54 11.76
C ALA A 125 -7.47 -18.34 10.76
N LEU A 126 -6.81 -17.67 9.81
CA LEU A 126 -5.88 -18.29 8.86
C LEU A 126 -4.62 -18.82 9.55
N ASP A 127 -4.01 -18.04 10.45
CA ASP A 127 -2.85 -18.48 11.23
C ASP A 127 -3.20 -19.70 12.09
N ALA A 128 -4.37 -19.70 12.73
CA ALA A 128 -4.87 -20.84 13.47
C ALA A 128 -5.13 -22.06 12.57
N ALA A 129 -5.79 -21.87 11.43
CA ALA A 129 -6.12 -22.96 10.49
C ALA A 129 -4.86 -23.62 9.91
N THR A 130 -3.87 -22.83 9.50
CA THR A 130 -2.59 -23.35 8.98
C THR A 130 -1.77 -24.05 10.05
N SER A 131 -1.78 -23.53 11.29
CA SER A 131 -1.16 -24.20 12.44
C SER A 131 -1.82 -25.55 12.76
N ILE A 132 -3.17 -25.62 12.76
CA ILE A 132 -3.90 -26.87 12.99
C ILE A 132 -3.61 -27.87 11.87
N ALA A 133 -3.63 -27.42 10.62
CA ALA A 133 -3.36 -28.25 9.45
C ALA A 133 -1.89 -28.71 9.33
N GLY A 134 -0.98 -28.12 10.11
CA GLY A 134 0.46 -28.44 10.05
C GLY A 134 1.09 -28.00 8.74
N THR A 135 0.59 -26.92 8.13
CA THR A 135 1.03 -26.42 6.82
C THR A 135 1.42 -24.96 6.90
N ARG A 136 2.17 -24.50 5.88
CA ARG A 136 2.47 -23.09 5.66
C ARG A 136 1.70 -22.49 4.50
N MET A 137 0.79 -23.25 3.89
CA MET A 137 -0.02 -22.80 2.75
C MET A 137 -1.47 -22.63 3.17
N GLY A 138 -2.02 -21.44 2.96
CA GLY A 138 -3.41 -21.16 3.26
C GLY A 138 -3.85 -19.79 2.80
N MET A 139 -5.17 -19.60 2.72
CA MET A 139 -5.78 -18.32 2.39
C MET A 139 -7.02 -18.04 3.22
N ALA A 140 -7.31 -16.76 3.41
CA ALA A 140 -8.52 -16.26 4.04
C ALA A 140 -9.30 -15.43 3.04
N GLN A 141 -10.58 -15.75 2.89
CA GLN A 141 -11.46 -15.02 2.01
C GLN A 141 -12.65 -14.47 2.79
N LEU A 142 -12.91 -13.19 2.63
CA LEU A 142 -14.05 -12.49 3.23
C LEU A 142 -15.30 -12.69 2.38
N LEU A 143 -16.43 -12.93 3.04
CA LEU A 143 -17.73 -12.99 2.41
C LEU A 143 -18.27 -11.60 2.12
N ASP A 144 -18.31 -11.23 0.84
CA ASP A 144 -19.03 -10.05 0.35
C ASP A 144 -20.45 -10.46 -0.06
N ARG A 145 -21.42 -10.08 0.78
CA ARG A 145 -22.84 -10.41 0.57
C ARG A 145 -23.48 -9.59 -0.53
N ASP A 146 -23.01 -8.38 -0.74
CA ASP A 146 -23.57 -7.48 -1.75
C ASP A 146 -23.10 -7.89 -3.14
N ALA A 147 -21.82 -8.29 -3.25
CA ALA A 147 -21.24 -8.80 -4.49
C ALA A 147 -21.47 -10.31 -4.72
N GLN A 148 -22.09 -11.02 -3.77
CA GLN A 148 -22.27 -12.48 -3.81
C GLN A 148 -20.95 -13.23 -4.12
N ALA A 149 -19.87 -12.82 -3.47
CA ALA A 149 -18.52 -13.31 -3.74
C ALA A 149 -17.67 -13.45 -2.47
N LEU A 150 -16.63 -14.26 -2.55
CA LEU A 150 -15.53 -14.36 -1.60
C LEU A 150 -14.36 -13.53 -2.11
N ARG A 151 -13.76 -12.70 -1.27
CA ARG A 151 -12.59 -11.87 -1.60
C ARG A 151 -11.38 -12.28 -0.82
N LEU A 152 -10.24 -12.48 -1.47
CA LEU A 152 -8.99 -12.75 -0.78
C LEU A 152 -8.59 -11.55 0.09
N VAL A 153 -8.42 -11.78 1.39
CA VAL A 153 -7.98 -10.74 2.34
C VAL A 153 -6.66 -11.07 3.01
N ALA A 154 -6.28 -12.35 3.07
CA ALA A 154 -4.97 -12.79 3.54
C ALA A 154 -4.56 -14.11 2.88
N HIS A 155 -3.25 -14.33 2.74
CA HIS A 155 -2.70 -15.62 2.32
C HIS A 155 -1.31 -15.84 2.90
N VAL A 156 -0.90 -17.10 2.98
CA VAL A 156 0.42 -17.53 3.43
C VAL A 156 0.90 -18.68 2.56
N GLY A 157 2.17 -18.64 2.14
CA GLY A 157 2.81 -19.74 1.39
C GLY A 157 2.25 -20.00 -0.02
N LEU A 158 1.44 -19.10 -0.57
CA LEU A 158 0.83 -19.21 -1.90
C LEU A 158 1.45 -18.17 -2.85
N GLY A 159 1.76 -18.59 -4.08
CA GLY A 159 2.38 -17.74 -5.10
C GLY A 159 1.41 -16.79 -5.79
N ALA A 160 1.94 -15.72 -6.40
CA ALA A 160 1.15 -14.64 -7.00
C ALA A 160 0.12 -15.10 -8.04
N ARG A 161 0.45 -16.11 -8.86
CA ARG A 161 -0.49 -16.66 -9.86
C ARG A 161 -1.67 -17.38 -9.21
N PHE A 162 -1.43 -18.11 -8.12
CA PHE A 162 -2.48 -18.78 -7.35
C PHE A 162 -3.35 -17.79 -6.62
N THR A 163 -2.77 -16.80 -5.94
CA THR A 163 -3.53 -15.79 -5.19
C THR A 163 -4.36 -14.90 -6.10
N ALA A 164 -3.87 -14.60 -7.31
CA ALA A 164 -4.63 -13.90 -8.33
C ALA A 164 -5.89 -14.67 -8.75
N PHE A 165 -5.81 -16.00 -8.86
CA PHE A 165 -6.98 -16.83 -9.17
C PHE A 165 -8.08 -16.74 -8.10
N PHE A 166 -7.70 -16.57 -6.83
CA PHE A 166 -8.62 -16.51 -5.70
C PHE A 166 -8.89 -15.10 -5.17
N GLU A 167 -8.40 -14.04 -5.85
CA GLU A 167 -8.57 -12.64 -5.44
C GLU A 167 -10.06 -12.30 -5.27
N THR A 168 -10.92 -12.82 -6.16
CA THR A 168 -12.39 -12.81 -6.01
C THR A 168 -12.99 -14.08 -6.59
N ALA A 169 -13.85 -14.77 -5.84
CA ALA A 169 -14.54 -16.00 -6.25
C ALA A 169 -16.04 -15.88 -6.01
N GLY A 170 -16.87 -15.98 -7.06
CA GLY A 170 -18.32 -15.93 -6.94
C GLY A 170 -18.91 -17.17 -6.27
N TYR A 171 -20.14 -17.06 -5.78
CA TYR A 171 -20.85 -18.15 -5.13
C TYR A 171 -21.05 -19.36 -6.06
N GLY A 172 -20.70 -20.56 -5.58
CA GLY A 172 -20.81 -21.82 -6.34
C GLY A 172 -19.79 -21.97 -7.48
N GLU A 173 -18.83 -21.06 -7.61
CA GLU A 173 -17.83 -21.10 -8.69
C GLU A 173 -16.50 -21.78 -8.31
N THR A 174 -16.30 -22.06 -7.02
CA THR A 174 -15.14 -22.78 -6.45
C THR A 174 -15.61 -23.71 -5.34
N GLY A 175 -14.81 -24.73 -5.00
CA GLY A 175 -15.13 -25.66 -3.90
C GLY A 175 -15.26 -24.99 -2.53
N ALA A 176 -14.63 -23.81 -2.34
CA ALA A 176 -14.76 -22.97 -1.16
C ALA A 176 -15.86 -21.87 -1.28
N GLY A 177 -16.35 -21.61 -2.49
CA GLY A 177 -17.36 -20.60 -2.81
C GLY A 177 -18.80 -21.02 -2.57
N ASP A 178 -19.05 -22.22 -2.02
CA ASP A 178 -20.39 -22.59 -1.62
C ASP A 178 -20.78 -21.87 -0.32
N VAL A 179 -21.71 -20.92 -0.42
CA VAL A 179 -22.29 -20.12 0.68
C VAL A 179 -22.92 -20.99 1.77
N GLN A 180 -23.16 -22.26 1.47
CA GLN A 180 -23.73 -23.23 2.41
C GLN A 180 -22.71 -23.94 3.29
N LEU A 181 -21.44 -23.49 3.33
CA LEU A 181 -20.43 -23.96 4.28
C LEU A 181 -20.85 -23.67 5.73
N THR A 182 -21.75 -24.48 6.26
CA THR A 182 -22.15 -24.53 7.68
C THR A 182 -21.18 -25.37 8.50
N ARG A 183 -20.28 -26.09 7.82
CA ARG A 183 -19.29 -27.00 8.41
C ARG A 183 -18.01 -26.95 7.58
N PRO A 184 -16.85 -27.24 8.21
CA PRO A 184 -15.61 -27.43 7.49
C PRO A 184 -15.72 -28.56 6.48
N VAL A 185 -15.10 -28.36 5.33
CA VAL A 185 -15.06 -29.32 4.24
C VAL A 185 -13.62 -29.72 3.99
N PHE A 186 -13.41 -31.02 3.86
CA PHE A 186 -12.10 -31.63 3.71
C PHE A 186 -12.02 -32.29 2.35
N SER A 187 -10.97 -31.99 1.59
CA SER A 187 -10.56 -32.74 0.43
C SER A 187 -9.27 -33.47 0.78
N GLU A 188 -9.28 -34.80 0.71
CA GLU A 188 -8.09 -35.63 0.99
C GLU A 188 -7.21 -35.78 -0.24
N ASP A 189 -7.78 -35.63 -1.42
CA ASP A 189 -7.08 -35.61 -2.71
C ASP A 189 -7.85 -34.69 -3.66
N VAL A 190 -7.27 -33.54 -4.00
CA VAL A 190 -7.93 -32.56 -4.87
C VAL A 190 -8.15 -33.08 -6.30
N THR A 191 -7.37 -34.08 -6.75
CA THR A 191 -7.51 -34.66 -8.10
C THR A 191 -8.63 -35.70 -8.18
N ALA A 192 -8.93 -36.37 -7.07
CA ALA A 192 -9.99 -37.35 -6.96
C ALA A 192 -11.33 -36.75 -6.48
N ASP A 193 -11.32 -35.51 -6.00
CA ASP A 193 -12.51 -34.83 -5.50
C ASP A 193 -13.36 -34.28 -6.66
N GLU A 194 -14.59 -34.76 -6.76
CA GLU A 194 -15.53 -34.37 -7.82
C GLU A 194 -15.82 -32.86 -7.83
N ARG A 195 -15.61 -32.15 -6.70
CA ARG A 195 -15.78 -30.70 -6.60
C ARG A 195 -14.79 -29.91 -7.45
N TYR A 196 -13.62 -30.47 -7.73
CA TYR A 196 -12.56 -29.81 -8.48
C TYR A 196 -12.40 -30.36 -9.91
N GLY A 197 -13.04 -31.50 -10.23
CA GLY A 197 -12.91 -32.16 -11.52
C GLY A 197 -13.17 -31.26 -12.73
N GLY A 198 -12.17 -31.07 -13.59
CA GLY A 198 -12.27 -30.24 -14.80
C GLY A 198 -12.38 -28.73 -14.56
N SER A 199 -12.15 -28.27 -13.33
CA SER A 199 -12.20 -26.86 -12.96
C SER A 199 -10.86 -26.14 -13.18
N PRO A 200 -10.86 -24.84 -13.50
CA PRO A 200 -9.66 -23.99 -13.46
C PRO A 200 -9.03 -23.92 -12.05
N GLU A 201 -9.84 -24.15 -11.01
CA GLU A 201 -9.38 -24.23 -9.61
C GLU A 201 -8.41 -25.39 -9.40
N LEU A 202 -8.73 -26.57 -9.96
CA LEU A 202 -7.85 -27.73 -9.91
C LEU A 202 -6.51 -27.47 -10.62
N ALA A 203 -6.55 -26.81 -11.78
CA ALA A 203 -5.33 -26.45 -12.50
C ALA A 203 -4.45 -25.50 -11.67
N ALA A 204 -5.03 -24.47 -11.06
CA ALA A 204 -4.33 -23.56 -10.16
C ALA A 204 -3.75 -24.28 -8.93
N MET A 205 -4.52 -25.19 -8.32
CA MET A 205 -4.07 -26.01 -7.19
C MET A 205 -2.88 -26.90 -7.55
N LEU A 206 -2.93 -27.57 -8.70
CA LEU A 206 -1.85 -28.45 -9.15
C LEU A 206 -0.58 -27.67 -9.52
N GLU A 207 -0.70 -26.52 -10.17
CA GLU A 207 0.43 -25.63 -10.45
C GLU A 207 1.07 -25.10 -9.16
N ALA A 208 0.27 -24.84 -8.12
CA ALA A 208 0.74 -24.47 -6.80
C ALA A 208 1.26 -25.65 -5.96
N GLY A 209 1.25 -26.87 -6.49
CA GLY A 209 1.73 -28.06 -5.81
C GLY A 209 0.85 -28.49 -4.64
N ILE A 210 -0.47 -28.29 -4.73
CA ILE A 210 -1.44 -28.62 -3.68
C ILE A 210 -2.07 -29.99 -3.97
N GLY A 211 -2.01 -30.90 -2.99
CA GLY A 211 -2.57 -32.24 -3.06
C GLY A 211 -3.81 -32.47 -2.19
N SER A 212 -3.98 -31.73 -1.10
CA SER A 212 -5.18 -31.78 -0.25
C SER A 212 -5.52 -30.41 0.34
N CYS A 213 -6.78 -30.19 0.72
CA CYS A 213 -7.22 -28.92 1.31
C CYS A 213 -8.32 -29.10 2.36
N ALA A 214 -8.41 -28.16 3.29
CA ALA A 214 -9.50 -28.07 4.23
C ALA A 214 -9.99 -26.62 4.33
N SER A 215 -11.27 -26.41 4.03
CA SER A 215 -11.93 -25.10 4.08
C SER A 215 -12.84 -25.06 5.29
N ALA A 216 -12.69 -24.05 6.14
CA ALA A 216 -13.48 -23.85 7.36
C ALA A 216 -14.17 -22.48 7.34
N PRO A 217 -15.48 -22.41 7.61
CA PRO A 217 -16.17 -21.14 7.75
C PRO A 217 -15.75 -20.42 9.03
N VAL A 218 -15.59 -19.10 8.94
CA VAL A 218 -15.31 -18.22 10.08
C VAL A 218 -16.56 -17.38 10.36
N THR A 219 -17.05 -17.43 11.60
CA THR A 219 -18.22 -16.68 12.04
C THR A 219 -17.85 -15.65 13.11
N THR A 220 -18.49 -14.48 13.07
CA THR A 220 -18.41 -13.45 14.12
C THR A 220 -18.99 -13.94 15.45
N SER A 221 -18.78 -13.17 16.53
CA SER A 221 -19.35 -13.41 17.85
C SER A 221 -20.89 -13.46 17.88
N THR A 222 -21.54 -12.79 16.94
CA THR A 222 -23.01 -12.79 16.76
C THR A 222 -23.51 -13.99 15.94
N GLY A 223 -22.63 -14.90 15.53
CA GLY A 223 -22.95 -16.06 14.72
C GLY A 223 -23.08 -15.76 13.22
N GLN A 224 -22.69 -14.57 12.77
CA GLN A 224 -22.74 -14.19 11.37
C GLN A 224 -21.54 -14.77 10.62
N LEU A 225 -21.77 -15.46 9.49
CA LEU A 225 -20.68 -15.91 8.61
C LEU A 225 -19.92 -14.69 8.06
N LEU A 226 -18.63 -14.64 8.40
CA LEU A 226 -17.67 -13.60 8.03
C LEU A 226 -16.95 -13.96 6.73
N GLY A 227 -16.53 -15.22 6.60
CA GLY A 227 -15.71 -15.66 5.47
C GLY A 227 -15.29 -17.12 5.60
N VAL A 228 -14.32 -17.52 4.80
CA VAL A 228 -13.79 -18.89 4.76
C VAL A 228 -12.27 -18.83 4.84
N VAL A 229 -11.69 -19.67 5.69
CA VAL A 229 -10.25 -19.93 5.69
C VAL A 229 -9.99 -21.30 5.11
N THR A 230 -9.03 -21.40 4.20
CA THR A 230 -8.63 -22.67 3.58
C THR A 230 -7.16 -22.93 3.85
N ALA A 231 -6.86 -24.10 4.42
CA ALA A 231 -5.51 -24.60 4.59
C ALA A 231 -5.21 -25.64 3.50
N TYR A 232 -4.01 -25.56 2.91
CA TYR A 232 -3.58 -26.42 1.80
C TYR A 232 -2.38 -27.27 2.21
N ARG A 233 -2.32 -28.51 1.76
CA ARG A 233 -1.14 -29.37 1.93
C ARG A 233 -0.64 -29.87 0.57
N PRO A 234 0.67 -30.05 0.40
CA PRO A 234 1.21 -30.57 -0.86
C PRO A 234 0.83 -32.02 -1.12
N GLU A 235 0.66 -32.79 -0.05
CA GLU A 235 0.40 -34.23 -0.12
C GLU A 235 -1.10 -34.50 -0.10
N ALA A 236 -1.53 -35.45 -0.93
CA ALA A 236 -2.83 -36.11 -0.76
C ALA A 236 -2.77 -37.00 0.49
N GLY A 237 -3.82 -37.00 1.31
CA GLY A 237 -3.85 -37.78 2.53
C GLY A 237 -4.99 -37.42 3.47
N THR A 238 -5.23 -38.33 4.42
CA THR A 238 -6.29 -38.18 5.40
C THR A 238 -6.01 -37.04 6.38
N TRP A 239 -7.09 -36.45 6.90
CA TRP A 239 -7.02 -35.45 7.98
C TRP A 239 -7.22 -36.15 9.31
N SER A 240 -6.30 -35.94 10.27
CA SER A 240 -6.40 -36.58 11.58
C SER A 240 -7.63 -36.10 12.36
N THR A 241 -8.11 -36.89 13.31
CA THR A 241 -9.25 -36.51 14.17
C THR A 241 -8.98 -35.18 14.89
N ALA A 242 -7.76 -34.97 15.38
CA ALA A 242 -7.38 -33.71 16.03
C ALA A 242 -7.42 -32.51 15.07
N GLN A 243 -7.01 -32.70 13.81
CA GLN A 243 -7.08 -31.65 12.78
C GLN A 243 -8.52 -31.31 12.41
N ARG A 244 -9.35 -32.35 12.22
CA ARG A 244 -10.77 -32.19 11.91
C ARG A 244 -11.50 -31.48 13.06
N GLU A 245 -11.26 -31.89 14.31
CA GLU A 245 -11.83 -31.24 15.49
C GLU A 245 -11.30 -29.82 15.71
N GLY A 246 -10.02 -29.57 15.49
CA GLY A 246 -9.42 -28.24 15.61
C GLY A 246 -10.05 -27.25 14.62
N LEU A 247 -10.20 -27.66 13.34
CA LEU A 247 -10.81 -26.84 12.31
C LEU A 247 -12.33 -26.66 12.52
N LEU A 248 -13.00 -27.63 13.15
CA LEU A 248 -14.41 -27.49 13.60
C LEU A 248 -14.57 -26.47 14.75
N ARG A 249 -13.52 -26.20 15.52
CA ARG A 249 -13.53 -25.30 16.68
C ARG A 249 -13.00 -23.90 16.38
N LEU A 250 -12.66 -23.58 15.13
CA LEU A 250 -12.30 -22.23 14.69
C LEU A 250 -13.48 -21.27 14.93
N ARG A 251 -13.50 -20.64 16.11
CA ARG A 251 -14.35 -19.49 16.46
C ARG A 251 -13.45 -18.43 17.05
N VAL A 252 -13.55 -17.20 16.55
CA VAL A 252 -12.84 -16.04 17.08
C VAL A 252 -13.32 -15.80 18.53
N GLN A 253 -12.40 -15.91 19.49
CA GLN A 253 -12.66 -15.58 20.90
C GLN A 253 -12.54 -14.06 21.08
N GLN A 254 -13.54 -13.43 21.70
CA GLN A 254 -13.47 -12.03 22.09
C GLN A 254 -12.68 -11.89 23.40
N GLU A 255 -11.64 -11.04 23.40
CA GLU A 255 -11.33 -10.18 24.55
C GLU A 255 -11.91 -8.79 24.23
N SER A 256 -12.82 -8.33 25.08
CA SER A 256 -13.50 -7.04 25.02
C SER A 256 -12.75 -6.01 25.86
N ASP A 257 -12.19 -4.97 25.23
CA ASP A 257 -11.69 -3.78 25.91
C ASP A 257 -12.54 -2.57 25.49
N ASP A 258 -13.42 -2.13 26.40
CA ASP A 258 -14.12 -0.85 26.36
C ASP A 258 -13.36 0.14 27.27
N PRO A 259 -12.74 1.21 26.76
CA PRO A 259 -11.97 2.14 27.57
C PRO A 259 -12.88 3.28 28.06
N GLY A 260 -13.62 3.06 29.17
CA GLY A 260 -14.56 4.09 29.63
C GLY A 260 -15.23 3.95 30.99
N ALA A 261 -14.54 3.56 32.09
CA ALA A 261 -15.00 3.84 33.48
C ALA A 261 -13.91 3.53 34.53
N PRO A 262 -13.91 4.19 35.71
CA PRO A 262 -12.70 4.42 36.50
C PRO A 262 -12.28 3.28 37.42
N SER A 263 -10.97 3.19 37.59
CA SER A 263 -10.20 2.35 38.51
C SER A 263 -10.72 2.34 39.96
N ALA A 264 -10.92 1.13 40.47
CA ALA A 264 -10.78 0.81 41.90
C ALA A 264 -10.00 -0.51 42.06
N ARG A 265 -8.79 -0.43 42.62
CA ARG A 265 -7.99 -1.55 43.19
C ARG A 265 -8.83 -2.30 44.26
N ALA A 266 -8.67 -3.59 44.58
CA ALA A 266 -7.49 -4.45 44.71
C ALA A 266 -7.89 -5.97 44.77
N PRO A 267 -6.98 -6.91 45.12
CA PRO A 267 -6.55 -8.04 44.30
C PRO A 267 -7.26 -9.37 44.60
N GLY A 268 -7.45 -10.22 43.59
CA GLY A 268 -7.95 -11.58 43.81
C GLY A 268 -7.84 -12.45 42.57
N ALA A 269 -6.88 -13.37 42.62
CA ALA A 269 -6.79 -14.61 41.84
C ALA A 269 -6.96 -14.51 40.31
N ALA A 270 -5.82 -14.43 39.61
CA ALA A 270 -5.74 -14.77 38.20
C ALA A 270 -6.21 -16.22 37.99
N ALA A 271 -7.38 -16.38 37.38
CA ALA A 271 -7.82 -17.66 36.83
C ALA A 271 -7.17 -17.83 35.45
N THR A 272 -6.18 -18.71 35.41
CA THR A 272 -5.49 -19.15 34.19
C THR A 272 -6.41 -20.08 33.37
N SER A 273 -6.73 -19.69 32.14
CA SER A 273 -7.18 -20.66 31.13
C SER A 273 -5.97 -21.49 30.66
N PRO A 274 -6.06 -22.83 30.51
CA PRO A 274 -4.90 -23.65 30.21
C PRO A 274 -4.46 -23.44 28.75
N GLY A 275 -3.28 -22.86 28.55
CA GLY A 275 -2.60 -22.86 27.25
C GLY A 275 -2.18 -24.28 26.85
N SER A 276 -1.97 -24.52 25.54
CA SER A 276 -1.46 -25.79 25.05
C SER A 276 -0.22 -26.25 25.84
N PRO A 277 -0.13 -27.53 26.27
CA PRO A 277 0.87 -28.00 27.24
C PRO A 277 2.33 -27.84 26.81
N GLY A 278 2.62 -27.56 25.52
CA GLY A 278 3.94 -27.18 25.04
C GLY A 278 4.34 -25.75 25.40
N ARG A 279 3.43 -24.77 25.25
CA ARG A 279 3.70 -23.34 25.53
C ARG A 279 3.87 -23.07 27.02
N GLU A 280 3.16 -23.81 27.87
CA GLU A 280 3.30 -23.70 29.33
C GLU A 280 4.69 -24.18 29.77
N ARG A 281 5.18 -25.30 29.21
CA ARG A 281 6.53 -25.82 29.48
C ARG A 281 7.63 -24.87 29.02
N GLU A 282 7.50 -24.31 27.82
CA GLU A 282 8.45 -23.32 27.28
C GLU A 282 8.51 -22.06 28.17
N ARG A 283 7.36 -21.59 28.68
CA ARG A 283 7.30 -20.46 29.63
C ARG A 283 7.96 -20.80 30.96
N GLU A 284 7.67 -21.97 31.52
CA GLU A 284 8.27 -22.44 32.77
C GLU A 284 9.79 -22.60 32.64
N GLU A 285 10.27 -23.15 31.52
CA GLU A 285 11.69 -23.31 31.21
C GLU A 285 12.38 -21.95 31.06
N THR A 286 11.80 -21.03 30.30
CA THR A 286 12.30 -19.64 30.16
C THR A 286 12.43 -18.94 31.51
N MET A 287 11.39 -19.03 32.35
CA MET A 287 11.40 -18.44 33.69
C MET A 287 12.43 -19.11 34.60
N ARG A 288 12.66 -20.42 34.47
CA ARG A 288 13.72 -21.13 35.19
C ARG A 288 15.11 -20.64 34.79
N LEU A 289 15.36 -20.46 33.49
CA LEU A 289 16.64 -19.93 32.98
C LEU A 289 16.88 -18.49 33.47
N LEU A 290 15.86 -17.63 33.41
CA LEU A 290 15.95 -16.23 33.87
C LEU A 290 16.15 -16.11 35.39
N ARG A 291 15.50 -16.95 36.21
CA ARG A 291 15.77 -17.00 37.66
C ARG A 291 17.21 -17.41 37.96
N ARG A 292 17.72 -18.42 37.24
CA ARG A 292 19.11 -18.85 37.39
C ARG A 292 20.08 -17.76 36.94
N LEU A 293 19.76 -17.04 35.86
CA LEU A 293 20.54 -15.90 35.37
C LEU A 293 20.62 -14.78 36.42
N ALA A 294 19.49 -14.42 37.04
CA ALA A 294 19.43 -13.36 38.06
C ALA A 294 20.17 -13.70 39.36
N ALA A 295 20.29 -14.99 39.70
CA ALA A 295 20.98 -15.46 40.91
C ALA A 295 22.51 -15.53 40.76
N LEU A 296 23.04 -15.45 39.53
CA LEU A 296 24.47 -15.53 39.27
C LEU A 296 25.13 -14.14 39.29
N PRO A 297 26.35 -14.00 39.83
CA PRO A 297 27.10 -12.75 39.77
C PRO A 297 27.53 -12.42 38.34
N ASP A 298 27.69 -11.13 38.04
CA ASP A 298 28.03 -10.64 36.69
C ASP A 298 29.31 -11.23 36.10
N SER A 299 30.26 -11.64 36.95
CA SER A 299 31.55 -12.24 36.57
C SER A 299 31.49 -13.74 36.26
N ASP A 300 30.34 -14.40 36.44
CA ASP A 300 30.21 -15.85 36.21
C ASP A 300 30.11 -16.17 34.69
N PRO A 301 30.98 -17.03 34.14
CA PRO A 301 30.89 -17.46 32.74
C PRO A 301 29.57 -18.12 32.37
N GLU A 302 28.90 -18.77 33.32
CA GLU A 302 27.61 -19.42 33.13
C GLU A 302 26.49 -18.38 32.91
N ARG A 303 26.62 -17.18 33.48
CA ARG A 303 25.67 -16.07 33.28
C ARG A 303 25.63 -15.66 31.81
N ALA A 304 26.80 -15.53 31.17
CA ALA A 304 26.88 -15.21 29.75
C ALA A 304 26.23 -16.28 28.87
N ARG A 305 26.40 -17.57 29.20
CA ARG A 305 25.79 -18.68 28.46
C ARG A 305 24.27 -18.68 28.57
N LEU A 306 23.74 -18.56 29.79
CA LEU A 306 22.29 -18.53 30.03
C LEU A 306 21.65 -17.31 29.36
N ARG A 307 22.32 -16.15 29.39
CA ARG A 307 21.87 -14.94 28.69
C ARG A 307 21.75 -15.19 27.20
N THR A 308 22.79 -15.73 26.57
CA THR A 308 22.78 -16.05 25.14
C THR A 308 21.67 -17.04 24.79
N GLN A 309 21.50 -18.09 25.59
CA GLN A 309 20.45 -19.09 25.37
C GLN A 309 19.05 -18.46 25.37
N VAL A 310 18.72 -17.66 26.39
CA VAL A 310 17.40 -17.02 26.47
C VAL A 310 17.16 -16.06 25.29
N ILE A 311 18.20 -15.35 24.85
CA ILE A 311 18.12 -14.48 23.67
C ILE A 311 17.81 -15.33 22.43
N GLU A 312 18.59 -16.38 22.17
CA GLU A 312 18.45 -17.27 21.01
C GLU A 312 17.04 -17.89 20.92
N ASP A 313 16.54 -18.39 22.05
CA ASP A 313 15.20 -18.99 22.15
C ASP A 313 14.09 -18.01 21.73
N HIS A 314 14.29 -16.71 21.96
CA HIS A 314 13.30 -15.65 21.72
C HIS A 314 13.56 -14.80 20.47
N MET A 315 14.64 -15.07 19.72
CA MET A 315 14.94 -14.33 18.48
C MET A 315 13.80 -14.42 17.46
N ASN A 316 13.22 -15.62 17.27
CA ASN A 316 12.13 -15.80 16.32
C ASN A 316 10.88 -14.98 16.70
N TYR A 317 10.64 -14.79 18.00
CA TYR A 317 9.55 -13.96 18.50
C TYR A 317 9.80 -12.48 18.24
N ALA A 318 11.00 -11.97 18.57
CA ALA A 318 11.39 -10.60 18.26
C ALA A 318 11.32 -10.30 16.75
N ARG A 319 11.77 -11.25 15.92
CA ARG A 319 11.65 -11.19 14.45
C ARG A 319 10.19 -11.10 14.00
N HIS A 320 9.32 -11.91 14.58
CA HIS A 320 7.89 -11.87 14.27
C HIS A 320 7.28 -10.49 14.60
N LEU A 321 7.61 -9.92 15.77
CA LEU A 321 7.17 -8.58 16.15
C LEU A 321 7.65 -7.49 15.18
N ALA A 322 8.93 -7.54 14.78
CA ALA A 322 9.48 -6.62 13.77
C ALA A 322 8.72 -6.69 12.45
N ARG A 323 8.51 -7.90 11.92
CA ARG A 323 7.81 -8.12 10.65
C ARG A 323 6.34 -7.70 10.70
N ARG A 324 5.66 -7.93 11.83
CA ARG A 324 4.28 -7.45 12.07
C ARG A 324 4.25 -5.92 12.05
N TYR A 325 5.20 -5.28 12.73
CA TYR A 325 5.27 -3.82 12.79
C TYR A 325 5.56 -3.19 11.42
N VAL A 326 6.54 -3.70 10.68
CA VAL A 326 6.89 -3.24 9.32
C VAL A 326 5.70 -3.36 8.37
N ARG A 327 4.99 -4.49 8.39
CA ARG A 327 3.80 -4.70 7.55
C ARG A 327 2.67 -3.73 7.86
N ALA A 328 2.43 -3.46 9.15
CA ALA A 328 1.39 -2.51 9.57
C ALA A 328 1.69 -1.04 9.18
N HIS A 329 2.96 -0.69 8.98
CA HIS A 329 3.38 0.71 8.72
C HIS A 329 3.99 0.92 7.33
N HIS A 330 3.93 -0.09 6.45
CA HIS A 330 4.46 -0.05 5.08
C HIS A 330 5.92 0.48 4.97
N ALA A 331 6.75 0.19 5.97
CA ALA A 331 8.15 0.61 6.01
C ALA A 331 8.99 -0.17 4.99
N ALA A 332 9.86 0.50 4.25
CA ALA A 332 10.78 -0.12 3.29
C ALA A 332 12.22 0.23 3.64
N GLY A 333 13.11 -0.76 3.59
CA GLY A 333 14.52 -0.60 3.94
C GLY A 333 14.74 -0.52 5.46
N GLU A 334 15.90 -1.02 5.89
CA GLU A 334 16.43 -1.03 7.25
C GLU A 334 16.07 -2.21 8.19
N ASP A 335 17.03 -2.51 9.06
CA ASP A 335 17.19 -3.76 9.78
C ASP A 335 16.37 -3.79 11.09
N PHE A 336 15.04 -3.65 10.96
CA PHE A 336 14.09 -3.71 12.08
C PHE A 336 14.20 -5.01 12.88
N GLU A 337 14.69 -6.10 12.26
CA GLU A 337 15.00 -7.34 12.96
C GLU A 337 16.13 -7.13 13.99
N GLN A 338 17.20 -6.41 13.63
CA GLN A 338 18.30 -6.10 14.57
C GLN A 338 17.87 -5.18 15.70
N VAL A 339 17.00 -4.20 15.41
CA VAL A 339 16.45 -3.33 16.45
C VAL A 339 15.57 -4.12 17.41
N ALA A 340 14.79 -5.06 16.90
CA ALA A 340 14.02 -5.97 17.73
C ALA A 340 14.92 -6.86 18.59
N TYR A 341 16.06 -7.33 18.06
CA TYR A 341 17.06 -8.06 18.85
C TYR A 341 17.71 -7.17 19.91
N LEU A 342 18.00 -5.91 19.62
CA LEU A 342 18.51 -4.96 20.63
C LEU A 342 17.50 -4.78 21.76
N GLY A 343 16.21 -4.64 21.44
CA GLY A 343 15.13 -4.66 22.42
C GLY A 343 15.11 -5.96 23.20
N LEU A 344 15.20 -7.13 22.55
CA LEU A 344 15.20 -8.41 23.25
C LEU A 344 16.38 -8.54 24.23
N VAL A 345 17.59 -8.13 23.81
CA VAL A 345 18.79 -8.13 24.65
C VAL A 345 18.58 -7.30 25.90
N LYS A 346 18.08 -6.07 25.75
CA LYS A 346 17.75 -5.20 26.89
C LYS A 346 16.68 -5.81 27.80
N ALA A 347 15.76 -6.63 27.27
CA ALA A 347 14.68 -7.22 28.06
C ALA A 347 15.26 -8.32 28.94
N VAL A 348 16.12 -9.16 28.38
CA VAL A 348 16.82 -10.21 29.13
C VAL A 348 17.72 -9.58 30.22
N ASP A 349 18.40 -8.48 29.91
CA ASP A 349 19.33 -7.83 30.84
C ASP A 349 18.63 -7.16 32.04
N ASN A 350 17.40 -6.66 31.86
CA ASN A 350 16.69 -5.86 32.86
C ASN A 350 15.46 -6.55 33.46
N PHE A 351 15.17 -7.79 33.07
CA PHE A 351 14.00 -8.51 33.58
C PHE A 351 14.26 -9.02 35.00
N ASP A 352 13.30 -8.75 35.91
CA ASP A 352 13.30 -9.28 37.26
C ASP A 352 12.25 -10.41 37.39
N PRO A 353 12.68 -11.67 37.58
CA PRO A 353 11.78 -12.82 37.71
C PRO A 353 10.88 -12.82 38.95
N GLU A 354 11.18 -12.02 39.98
CA GLU A 354 10.44 -11.99 41.25
C GLU A 354 9.18 -11.10 41.17
N TYR A 355 9.05 -10.25 40.14
CA TYR A 355 7.89 -9.37 39.96
C TYR A 355 6.61 -10.09 39.48
N GLY A 356 6.65 -11.40 39.23
CA GLY A 356 5.46 -12.24 39.00
C GLY A 356 4.81 -12.13 37.61
N THR A 357 5.33 -11.30 36.71
CA THR A 357 4.89 -11.24 35.30
C THR A 357 5.68 -12.22 34.43
N GLY A 358 5.02 -12.88 33.48
CA GLY A 358 5.73 -13.71 32.50
C GLY A 358 6.68 -12.88 31.62
N PHE A 359 7.82 -13.46 31.25
CA PHE A 359 8.88 -12.77 30.48
C PHE A 359 8.37 -12.04 29.24
N LEU A 360 7.52 -12.68 28.43
CA LEU A 360 6.95 -12.06 27.22
C LEU A 360 6.09 -10.83 27.53
N GLY A 361 5.40 -10.80 28.68
CA GLY A 361 4.61 -9.64 29.09
C GLY A 361 5.46 -8.38 29.32
N TYR A 362 6.73 -8.57 29.70
CA TYR A 362 7.71 -7.49 29.86
C TYR A 362 8.50 -7.21 28.56
N ALA A 363 8.94 -8.26 27.88
CA ALA A 363 9.80 -8.14 26.70
C ALA A 363 9.07 -7.49 25.51
N THR A 364 7.79 -7.83 25.28
CA THR A 364 7.02 -7.34 24.14
C THR A 364 6.89 -5.81 24.08
N PRO A 365 6.42 -5.10 25.14
CA PRO A 365 6.34 -3.65 25.09
C PRO A 365 7.71 -2.97 24.89
N MET A 366 8.79 -3.59 25.39
CA MET A 366 10.12 -3.01 25.29
C MET A 366 10.75 -3.21 23.89
N ILE A 367 10.61 -4.40 23.31
CA ILE A 367 10.96 -4.67 21.90
C ILE A 367 10.21 -3.72 20.96
N LEU A 368 8.88 -3.59 21.14
CA LEU A 368 8.07 -2.67 20.33
C LEU A 368 8.48 -1.20 20.55
N GLY A 369 8.90 -0.84 21.77
CA GLY A 369 9.42 0.50 22.07
C GLY A 369 10.68 0.85 21.29
N GLU A 370 11.64 -0.08 21.21
CA GLU A 370 12.87 0.10 20.42
C GLU A 370 12.58 0.19 18.92
N ILE A 371 11.69 -0.67 18.41
CA ILE A 371 11.25 -0.63 17.00
C ILE A 371 10.59 0.72 16.69
N LYS A 372 9.65 1.18 17.53
CA LYS A 372 8.98 2.49 17.37
C LYS A 372 9.96 3.65 17.39
N ARG A 373 10.93 3.62 18.29
CA ARG A 373 11.97 4.66 18.39
C ARG A 373 12.82 4.70 17.13
N HIS A 374 13.30 3.55 16.67
CA HIS A 374 14.11 3.48 15.45
C HIS A 374 13.32 3.92 14.21
N PHE A 375 12.08 3.46 14.08
CA PHE A 375 11.18 3.89 13.01
C PHE A 375 11.00 5.42 12.98
N ARG A 376 10.82 6.04 14.15
CA ARG A 376 10.69 7.49 14.25
C ARG A 376 11.97 8.23 13.86
N ASP A 377 13.13 7.69 14.26
CA ASP A 377 14.41 8.39 14.14
C ASP A 377 15.11 8.13 12.77
N GLY A 378 14.73 7.09 12.02
CA GLY A 378 15.43 6.65 10.79
C GLY A 378 14.63 6.65 9.47
N THR A 379 13.30 6.71 9.49
CA THR A 379 12.49 6.45 8.27
C THR A 379 12.18 7.68 7.40
N TRP A 380 12.47 8.90 7.86
CA TRP A 380 12.18 10.11 7.09
C TRP A 380 13.37 10.46 6.17
N ALA A 381 13.13 10.47 4.86
CA ALA A 381 14.14 10.83 3.85
C ALA A 381 14.64 12.28 3.97
N VAL A 382 13.86 13.15 4.62
CA VAL A 382 14.17 14.56 4.89
C VAL A 382 13.88 14.85 6.37
N HIS A 383 14.70 15.69 7.02
CA HIS A 383 14.49 16.07 8.40
C HIS A 383 13.22 16.93 8.56
N VAL A 384 12.13 16.32 9.03
CA VAL A 384 10.85 17.00 9.27
C VAL A 384 10.70 17.31 10.78
N PRO A 385 10.31 18.53 11.16
CA PRO A 385 10.04 18.91 12.55
C PRO A 385 9.08 17.97 13.29
N ARG A 386 9.36 17.70 14.56
CA ARG A 386 8.65 16.69 15.37
C ARG A 386 7.13 16.87 15.44
N HIS A 387 6.66 18.10 15.57
CA HIS A 387 5.22 18.37 15.64
C HIS A 387 4.50 17.98 14.35
N LEU A 388 5.14 18.14 13.18
CA LEU A 388 4.58 17.72 11.90
C LEU A 388 4.55 16.19 11.75
N GLN A 389 5.55 15.46 12.27
CA GLN A 389 5.52 13.99 12.25
C GLN A 389 4.34 13.42 13.07
N GLU A 390 4.13 13.98 14.26
CA GLU A 390 3.02 13.60 15.15
C GLU A 390 1.67 13.97 14.52
N LEU A 391 1.60 15.13 13.86
CA LEU A 391 0.42 15.59 13.14
C LEU A 391 0.11 14.71 11.91
N THR A 392 1.10 14.33 11.10
CA THR A 392 0.92 13.42 9.95
C THR A 392 0.37 12.06 10.40
N ALA A 393 0.88 11.50 11.50
CA ALA A 393 0.37 10.24 12.04
C ALA A 393 -1.08 10.34 12.54
N ALA A 394 -1.43 11.45 13.22
CA ALA A 394 -2.80 11.73 13.64
C ALA A 394 -3.73 11.97 12.44
N MET A 395 -3.24 12.67 11.42
CA MET A 395 -3.96 12.96 10.18
C MET A 395 -4.35 11.69 9.43
N TYR A 396 -3.47 10.69 9.30
CA TYR A 396 -3.83 9.43 8.65
C TYR A 396 -4.98 8.71 9.37
N LYS A 397 -4.94 8.66 10.70
CA LYS A 397 -6.03 8.08 11.51
C LYS A 397 -7.34 8.85 11.33
N ALA A 398 -7.28 10.19 11.36
CA ALA A 398 -8.44 11.04 11.17
C ALA A 398 -9.01 10.92 9.76
N LYS A 399 -8.14 10.82 8.75
CA LYS A 399 -8.50 10.61 7.34
C LYS A 399 -9.21 9.28 7.14
N ASP A 400 -8.71 8.20 7.71
CA ASP A 400 -9.36 6.89 7.62
C ASP A 400 -10.73 6.88 8.33
N ALA A 401 -10.82 7.46 9.53
CA ALA A 401 -12.07 7.58 10.26
C ALA A 401 -13.11 8.43 9.50
N LEU A 402 -12.72 9.60 9.00
CA LEU A 402 -13.59 10.48 8.22
C LEU A 402 -13.99 9.85 6.89
N ARG A 403 -13.11 9.10 6.23
CA ARG A 403 -13.45 8.39 5.00
C ARG A 403 -14.56 7.36 5.26
N THR A 404 -14.50 6.66 6.39
CA THR A 404 -15.54 5.71 6.81
C THR A 404 -16.85 6.43 7.15
N GLU A 405 -16.80 7.58 7.83
CA GLU A 405 -17.99 8.35 8.21
C GLU A 405 -18.67 9.06 7.02
N LEU A 406 -17.89 9.64 6.11
CA LEU A 406 -18.39 10.47 5.01
C LEU A 406 -18.68 9.67 3.74
N GLY A 407 -18.14 8.45 3.60
CA GLY A 407 -18.24 7.65 2.38
C GLY A 407 -17.51 8.28 1.17
N ARG A 408 -16.65 9.26 1.41
CA ARG A 408 -15.80 9.95 0.41
C ARG A 408 -14.50 10.40 1.06
N GLU A 409 -13.55 10.86 0.25
CA GLU A 409 -12.34 11.50 0.77
C GLU A 409 -12.68 12.80 1.55
N PRO A 410 -12.12 12.99 2.76
CA PRO A 410 -12.30 14.21 3.53
C PRO A 410 -11.51 15.38 2.93
N THR A 411 -12.07 16.58 3.05
CA THR A 411 -11.39 17.83 2.66
C THR A 411 -10.38 18.28 3.72
N VAL A 412 -9.42 19.14 3.33
CA VAL A 412 -8.45 19.76 4.25
C VAL A 412 -9.14 20.41 5.46
N ARG A 413 -10.22 21.15 5.20
CA ARG A 413 -11.03 21.79 6.25
C ARG A 413 -11.69 20.79 7.21
N GLU A 414 -12.18 19.66 6.71
CA GLU A 414 -12.79 18.60 7.55
C GLU A 414 -11.74 17.89 8.40
N LEU A 415 -10.54 17.67 7.85
CA LEU A 415 -9.39 17.15 8.59
C LEU A 415 -8.93 18.11 9.69
N ALA A 416 -8.81 19.40 9.36
CA ALA A 416 -8.43 20.44 10.30
C ALA A 416 -9.41 20.51 11.49
N ALA A 417 -10.72 20.49 11.19
CA ALA A 417 -11.76 20.47 12.21
C ALA A 417 -11.76 19.20 13.08
N ARG A 418 -11.41 18.03 12.51
CA ARG A 418 -11.32 16.76 13.25
C ARG A 418 -10.10 16.70 14.17
N LEU A 419 -9.01 17.31 13.74
CA LEU A 419 -7.72 17.28 14.43
C LEU A 419 -7.52 18.47 15.39
N ASP A 420 -8.42 19.44 15.37
CA ASP A 420 -8.34 20.70 16.14
C ASP A 420 -7.06 21.50 15.82
N VAL A 421 -6.78 21.66 14.52
CA VAL A 421 -5.61 22.39 13.99
C VAL A 421 -6.01 23.32 12.85
N GLY A 422 -5.10 24.20 12.41
CA GLY A 422 -5.32 25.06 11.26
C GLY A 422 -5.28 24.30 9.92
N GLU A 423 -5.95 24.83 8.89
CA GLU A 423 -5.89 24.24 7.53
C GLU A 423 -4.45 24.23 7.00
N ASP A 424 -3.66 25.26 7.28
CA ASP A 424 -2.24 25.36 6.90
C ASP A 424 -1.39 24.25 7.52
N ASP A 425 -1.66 23.87 8.78
CA ASP A 425 -0.95 22.78 9.45
C ASP A 425 -1.27 21.43 8.81
N VAL A 426 -2.51 21.25 8.33
CA VAL A 426 -2.92 20.05 7.58
C VAL A 426 -2.23 20.00 6.22
N VAL A 427 -2.13 21.13 5.52
CA VAL A 427 -1.39 21.21 4.24
C VAL A 427 0.08 20.86 4.46
N GLN A 428 0.73 21.45 5.48
CA GLN A 428 2.11 21.10 5.82
C GLN A 428 2.28 19.63 6.21
N ALA A 429 1.31 19.04 6.90
CA ALA A 429 1.32 17.62 7.25
C ALA A 429 1.14 16.71 6.03
N LEU A 430 0.39 17.14 5.00
CA LEU A 430 0.26 16.46 3.71
C LEU A 430 1.57 16.54 2.91
N ASP A 431 2.18 17.72 2.82
CA ASP A 431 3.48 17.89 2.15
C ASP A 431 4.59 17.07 2.85
N ALA A 432 4.57 17.06 4.18
CA ALA A 432 5.47 16.23 4.98
C ALA A 432 5.21 14.72 4.76
N ALA A 433 3.95 14.32 4.56
CA ALA A 433 3.61 12.93 4.26
C ALA A 433 4.15 12.49 2.89
N ASP A 434 4.14 13.37 1.90
CA ASP A 434 4.74 13.09 0.59
C ASP A 434 6.28 12.99 0.67
N ALA A 435 6.90 13.75 1.59
CA ALA A 435 8.33 13.65 1.89
C ALA A 435 8.74 12.35 2.62
N TYR A 436 7.78 11.53 3.06
CA TYR A 436 8.03 10.23 3.71
C TYR A 436 8.58 9.17 2.73
N ARG A 437 8.28 9.26 1.43
CA ARG A 437 8.85 8.38 0.41
C ARG A 437 9.33 9.18 -0.80
N THR A 438 10.64 9.38 -0.90
CA THR A 438 11.25 9.89 -2.13
C THR A 438 11.12 8.87 -3.26
N ALA A 439 10.67 9.30 -4.43
CA ALA A 439 10.74 8.49 -5.64
C ALA A 439 12.20 8.36 -6.09
N SER A 440 12.61 7.16 -6.51
CA SER A 440 13.93 6.98 -7.11
C SER A 440 13.98 7.66 -8.48
N LEU A 441 15.04 8.42 -8.75
CA LEU A 441 15.30 9.00 -10.08
C LEU A 441 15.61 7.90 -11.11
N ASP A 442 16.15 6.76 -10.67
CA ASP A 442 16.41 5.60 -11.53
C ASP A 442 15.16 4.77 -11.80
N ARG A 443 13.99 5.15 -11.26
CA ARG A 443 12.73 4.45 -11.51
C ARG A 443 12.42 4.50 -13.01
N PRO A 444 12.26 3.36 -13.71
CA PRO A 444 11.89 3.35 -15.12
C PRO A 444 10.46 3.88 -15.30
N VAL A 445 10.27 4.72 -16.31
CA VAL A 445 8.97 5.26 -16.71
C VAL A 445 8.55 4.57 -18.01
N GLY A 446 7.86 3.44 -17.87
CA GLY A 446 7.38 2.58 -18.97
C GLY A 446 7.77 1.11 -18.82
N GLU A 447 7.28 0.25 -19.71
CA GLU A 447 7.63 -1.18 -19.75
C GLU A 447 8.48 -1.47 -21.00
N GLY A 448 9.76 -1.85 -20.80
CA GLY A 448 10.68 -2.23 -21.89
C GLY A 448 12.17 -2.07 -21.55
N GLU A 449 13.03 -2.90 -22.13
CA GLU A 449 14.48 -2.68 -22.13
C GLU A 449 14.80 -1.34 -22.80
N GLY A 450 15.45 -0.43 -22.07
CA GLY A 450 15.72 0.94 -22.54
C GLY A 450 14.65 1.97 -22.20
N SER A 451 13.72 1.67 -21.29
CA SER A 451 12.81 2.67 -20.73
C SER A 451 13.59 3.79 -20.02
N ALA A 452 13.21 5.04 -20.30
CA ALA A 452 13.85 6.19 -19.69
C ALA A 452 13.62 6.19 -18.17
N SER A 453 14.64 6.58 -17.42
CA SER A 453 14.50 6.76 -15.98
C SER A 453 13.71 8.05 -15.68
N LEU A 454 13.08 8.12 -14.51
CA LEU A 454 12.38 9.33 -14.06
C LEU A 454 13.32 10.55 -14.08
N GLY A 455 14.58 10.36 -13.71
CA GLY A 455 15.61 11.39 -13.74
C GLY A 455 15.94 11.89 -15.15
N GLU A 456 15.92 11.02 -16.17
CA GLU A 456 16.12 11.42 -17.57
C GLU A 456 14.96 12.24 -18.13
N LEU A 457 13.76 12.10 -17.56
CA LEU A 457 12.58 12.87 -17.93
C LEU A 457 12.46 14.20 -17.18
N LEU A 458 13.23 14.40 -16.12
CA LEU A 458 13.26 15.69 -15.42
C LEU A 458 14.00 16.72 -16.27
N GLY A 459 13.22 17.61 -16.87
CA GLY A 459 13.77 18.80 -17.53
C GLY A 459 14.48 19.70 -16.52
N SER A 460 15.51 20.40 -16.98
CA SER A 460 16.10 21.53 -16.27
C SER A 460 15.68 22.81 -16.95
N GLU A 461 15.60 23.90 -16.18
CA GLU A 461 15.56 25.23 -16.78
C GLU A 461 16.88 25.44 -17.53
N ASP A 462 16.81 25.64 -18.84
CA ASP A 462 17.98 25.99 -19.65
C ASP A 462 18.21 27.50 -19.52
N PRO A 463 19.28 27.94 -18.81
CA PRO A 463 19.58 29.35 -18.62
C PRO A 463 19.81 30.08 -19.95
N GLY A 464 20.14 29.35 -21.02
CA GLY A 464 20.29 29.88 -22.37
C GLY A 464 19.02 30.54 -22.91
N PHE A 465 17.83 30.04 -22.57
CA PHE A 465 16.58 30.68 -22.98
C PHE A 465 16.34 32.01 -22.26
N GLU A 466 16.52 32.06 -20.94
CA GLU A 466 16.46 33.32 -20.19
C GLU A 466 17.51 34.30 -20.71
N HIS A 467 18.75 33.85 -20.91
CA HIS A 467 19.82 34.69 -21.44
C HIS A 467 19.51 35.23 -22.84
N ALA A 468 18.86 34.45 -23.71
CA ALA A 468 18.48 34.89 -25.05
C ALA A 468 17.42 36.01 -25.00
N VAL A 469 16.39 35.85 -24.16
CA VAL A 469 15.36 36.87 -23.92
C VAL A 469 15.99 38.13 -23.33
N ASN A 470 16.82 37.97 -22.29
CA ASN A 470 17.52 39.05 -21.63
C ASN A 470 18.45 39.80 -22.59
N HIS A 471 19.13 39.08 -23.50
CA HIS A 471 19.97 39.68 -24.54
C HIS A 471 19.18 40.50 -25.56
N GLU A 472 17.98 40.06 -25.96
CA GLU A 472 17.15 40.81 -26.91
C GLU A 472 16.64 42.12 -26.29
N VAL A 473 16.14 42.06 -25.05
CA VAL A 473 15.72 43.24 -24.28
C VAL A 473 16.90 44.20 -24.09
N LEU A 474 18.05 43.68 -23.63
CA LEU A 474 19.25 44.47 -23.42
C LEU A 474 19.77 45.09 -24.73
N ARG A 475 19.65 44.41 -25.87
CA ARG A 475 20.06 44.96 -27.17
C ARG A 475 19.27 46.22 -27.52
N GLY A 476 17.95 46.21 -27.29
CA GLY A 476 17.09 47.38 -27.50
C GLY A 476 17.50 48.54 -26.60
N LEU A 477 17.62 48.30 -25.29
CA LEU A 477 18.00 49.31 -24.30
C LEU A 477 19.41 49.88 -24.55
N MET A 478 20.34 49.01 -24.96
CA MET A 478 21.69 49.42 -25.32
C MET A 478 21.72 50.34 -26.55
N ALA A 479 20.79 50.17 -27.50
CA ALA A 479 20.71 51.02 -28.69
C ALA A 479 20.36 52.48 -28.35
N GLU A 480 19.58 52.70 -27.28
CA GLU A 480 19.17 54.04 -26.81
C GLU A 480 20.23 54.78 -26.00
N LEU A 481 21.25 54.08 -25.52
CA LEU A 481 22.35 54.69 -24.78
C LEU A 481 23.23 55.54 -25.70
N SER A 482 23.78 56.62 -25.14
CA SER A 482 24.74 57.44 -25.88
C SER A 482 26.03 56.67 -26.17
N GLU A 483 26.75 57.02 -27.22
CA GLU A 483 28.05 56.41 -27.55
C GLU A 483 29.06 56.50 -26.40
N ARG A 484 28.98 57.57 -25.61
CA ARG A 484 29.80 57.73 -24.40
C ARG A 484 29.44 56.68 -23.35
N ASP A 485 28.16 56.46 -23.10
CA ASP A 485 27.67 55.54 -22.08
C ASP A 485 27.95 54.08 -22.47
N LYS A 486 27.75 53.73 -23.76
CA LYS A 486 28.17 52.43 -24.33
C LYS A 486 29.66 52.18 -24.13
N LYS A 487 30.51 53.18 -24.39
CA LYS A 487 31.96 53.07 -24.23
C LYS A 487 32.36 52.88 -22.76
N ILE A 488 31.69 53.56 -21.83
CA ILE A 488 31.88 53.39 -20.38
C ILE A 488 31.52 51.96 -19.95
N LEU A 489 30.39 51.42 -20.41
CA LEU A 489 29.97 50.04 -20.12
C LEU A 489 30.94 49.00 -20.70
N LEU A 490 31.38 49.18 -21.95
CA LEU A 490 32.36 48.32 -22.60
C LEU A 490 33.67 48.26 -21.80
N MET A 491 34.20 49.42 -21.41
CA MET A 491 35.44 49.48 -20.62
C MET A 491 35.26 48.83 -19.25
N ARG A 492 34.12 49.03 -18.59
CA ARG A 492 33.85 48.50 -17.25
C ARG A 492 33.62 46.98 -17.24
N TYR A 493 32.72 46.49 -18.08
CA TYR A 493 32.21 45.12 -18.00
C TYR A 493 32.85 44.15 -19.00
N PHE A 494 33.34 44.63 -20.15
CA PHE A 494 33.99 43.77 -21.15
C PHE A 494 35.52 43.86 -21.13
N ARG A 495 36.08 45.01 -20.72
CA ARG A 495 37.55 45.18 -20.62
C ARG A 495 38.07 45.15 -19.18
N GLY A 496 37.19 45.01 -18.19
CA GLY A 496 37.56 44.90 -16.77
C GLY A 496 38.25 46.13 -16.17
N MET A 497 38.13 47.31 -16.80
CA MET A 497 38.83 48.51 -16.34
C MET A 497 38.24 49.05 -15.04
N THR A 498 39.12 49.60 -14.19
CA THR A 498 38.72 50.32 -12.98
C THR A 498 38.10 51.67 -13.32
N GLN A 499 37.26 52.21 -12.43
CA GLN A 499 36.64 53.52 -12.64
C GLN A 499 37.67 54.66 -12.73
N HIS A 500 38.85 54.48 -12.11
CA HIS A 500 39.97 55.41 -12.23
C HIS A 500 40.57 55.40 -13.64
N GLU A 501 40.86 54.21 -14.18
CA GLU A 501 41.38 54.05 -15.55
C GLU A 501 40.36 54.53 -16.60
N ILE A 502 39.08 54.24 -16.40
CA ILE A 502 37.99 54.74 -17.25
C ILE A 502 37.97 56.27 -17.24
N GLY A 503 38.08 56.87 -16.05
CA GLY A 503 38.13 58.33 -15.86
C GLY A 503 39.30 58.96 -16.61
N ALA A 504 40.48 58.35 -16.54
CA ALA A 504 41.67 58.77 -17.27
C ALA A 504 41.46 58.73 -18.80
N VAL A 505 40.78 57.70 -19.33
CA VAL A 505 40.51 57.55 -20.76
C VAL A 505 39.48 58.56 -21.29
N ILE A 506 38.48 58.92 -20.50
CA ILE A 506 37.40 59.83 -20.92
C ILE A 506 37.58 61.28 -20.43
N GLY A 507 38.67 61.57 -19.72
CA GLY A 507 39.00 62.91 -19.22
C GLY A 507 38.11 63.38 -18.06
N THR A 508 37.70 62.48 -17.17
CA THR A 508 36.84 62.81 -16.01
C THR A 508 37.35 62.16 -14.72
N SER A 509 36.83 62.61 -13.57
CA SER A 509 37.20 62.01 -12.28
C SER A 509 36.55 60.64 -12.07
N GLN A 510 37.19 59.79 -11.25
CA GLN A 510 36.64 58.48 -10.86
C GLN A 510 35.24 58.59 -10.25
N MET A 511 34.98 59.61 -9.43
CA MET A 511 33.67 59.86 -8.84
C MET A 511 32.61 60.23 -9.89
N GLN A 512 33.00 60.94 -10.95
CA GLN A 512 32.11 61.27 -12.05
C GLN A 512 31.78 60.03 -12.88
N VAL A 513 32.75 59.13 -13.10
CA VAL A 513 32.54 57.81 -13.72
C VAL A 513 31.59 56.96 -12.88
N SER A 514 31.75 56.94 -11.56
CA SER A 514 30.85 56.23 -10.65
C SER A 514 29.40 56.71 -10.80
N ARG A 515 29.17 58.04 -10.76
CA ARG A 515 27.83 58.62 -10.96
C ARG A 515 27.24 58.28 -12.32
N LEU A 516 28.06 58.31 -13.38
CA LEU A 516 27.63 57.94 -14.73
C LEU A 516 27.24 56.46 -14.79
N LEU A 517 28.05 55.54 -14.26
CA LEU A 517 27.73 54.12 -14.22
C LEU A 517 26.44 53.85 -13.45
N THR A 518 26.24 54.48 -12.28
CA THR A 518 25.00 54.34 -11.51
C THR A 518 23.79 54.81 -12.32
N LYS A 519 23.89 55.96 -12.99
CA LYS A 519 22.79 56.49 -13.82
C LYS A 519 22.49 55.60 -15.03
N ILE A 520 23.53 55.08 -15.69
CA ILE A 520 23.39 54.18 -16.85
C ILE A 520 22.74 52.86 -16.42
N ILE A 521 23.20 52.26 -15.31
CA ILE A 521 22.65 51.00 -14.78
C ILE A 521 21.20 51.18 -14.32
N ALA A 522 20.87 52.29 -13.64
CA ALA A 522 19.49 52.59 -13.24
C ALA A 522 18.58 52.64 -14.48
N ARG A 523 18.96 53.40 -15.51
CA ARG A 523 18.19 53.47 -16.76
C ARG A 523 18.03 52.11 -17.45
N LEU A 524 19.08 51.29 -17.46
CA LEU A 524 18.99 49.93 -18.01
C LEU A 524 18.07 49.03 -17.17
N ARG A 525 18.06 49.19 -15.84
CA ARG A 525 17.19 48.43 -14.93
C ARG A 525 15.72 48.82 -15.12
N ASP A 526 15.43 50.12 -15.15
CA ASP A 526 14.07 50.64 -15.33
C ASP A 526 13.45 50.17 -16.66
N GLY A 527 14.26 50.12 -17.73
CA GLY A 527 13.82 49.59 -19.03
C GLY A 527 13.74 48.07 -19.11
N PHE A 528 14.37 47.35 -18.18
CA PHE A 528 14.39 45.88 -18.15
C PHE A 528 13.24 45.29 -17.32
N PHE A 529 12.75 46.03 -16.33
CA PHE A 529 11.59 45.68 -15.51
C PHE A 529 10.52 46.78 -15.62
N PRO A 530 9.73 46.83 -16.71
CA PRO A 530 8.89 47.99 -16.98
C PRO A 530 7.76 48.25 -15.99
N ASP A 531 7.33 47.28 -15.16
CA ASP A 531 6.14 47.44 -14.29
C ASP A 531 6.17 46.53 -13.03
N ASP A 532 7.19 46.62 -12.16
CA ASP A 532 7.09 46.04 -10.79
C ASP A 532 6.66 47.07 -9.72
N ASP A 533 6.70 48.37 -10.04
CA ASP A 533 6.37 49.45 -9.07
C ASP A 533 4.85 49.67 -8.88
N GLU A 534 3.97 49.21 -9.79
CA GLU A 534 2.51 49.32 -9.61
C GLU A 534 1.93 48.21 -8.70
N ALA A 535 2.61 47.06 -8.58
CA ALA A 535 2.13 45.93 -7.79
C ALA A 535 2.39 46.10 -6.28
N GLU A 536 3.47 46.79 -5.87
CA GLU A 536 3.74 47.07 -4.45
C GLU A 536 2.92 48.25 -3.88
N SER A 537 2.51 49.22 -4.73
CA SER A 537 1.72 50.38 -4.30
C SER A 537 0.27 50.04 -3.92
N THR A 538 -0.31 49.00 -4.55
CA THR A 538 -1.69 48.57 -4.23
C THR A 538 -1.79 47.71 -2.98
N ALA A 539 -0.68 47.14 -2.49
CA ALA A 539 -0.64 46.35 -1.26
C ALA A 539 -0.54 47.22 0.02
N ASP A 540 0.02 48.43 -0.07
CA ASP A 540 0.24 49.33 1.08
C ASP A 540 -0.91 50.33 1.32
N ALA A 541 -1.88 50.42 0.39
CA ALA A 541 -3.09 51.25 0.55
C ALA A 541 -4.25 50.52 1.29
N GLY A 542 -4.02 49.29 1.77
CA GLY A 542 -5.03 48.40 2.34
C GLY A 542 -4.76 47.91 3.77
N ARG A 543 -3.93 48.59 4.57
CA ARG A 543 -3.75 48.31 6.00
C ARG A 543 -4.00 49.52 6.89
#